data_AF-M0IIQ2-F1
#
_entry.id   AF-M0IIQ2-F1
#
_cell.length_a   1.000
_cell.length_b   1.000
_cell.length_c   1.000
_cell.angle_alpha   90.00
_cell.angle_beta   90.00
_cell.angle_gamma   90.00
#
_symmetry.space_group_name_H-M   'P 1'
#
loop_
_entity.id
_entity.type
_entity.pdbx_description
1 polymer ?
#
loop_
_entity_poly.entity_id
_entity_poly.type
_entity_poly.pdbx_seq_one_letter_code
_entity_poly.pdbx_strand_id
1 'polypeptide(L)'
;MSADSTRGAPCANCGDYAPFNVGRAGPRSGKMLCDDCADDSVAYIVDCLDCEWSYTCEEPRYNWYHAKIRVQQEGNTHETEQRVFENESHETVWRNE
;
A
#
# COMPACT_ATOMS: atom_id res chain seq x y z
N MET A 1 -27.93 23.68 11.81
CA MET A 1 -27.92 22.25 11.45
C MET A 1 -26.58 21.70 11.91
N SER A 2 -26.55 21.07 13.08
CA SER A 2 -25.32 20.46 13.59
C SER A 2 -25.06 19.21 12.77
N ALA A 3 -23.94 19.17 12.05
CA ALA A 3 -23.50 17.93 11.42
C ALA A 3 -23.36 16.89 12.53
N ASP A 4 -24.05 15.76 12.36
CA ASP A 4 -23.99 14.61 13.25
C ASP A 4 -22.53 14.11 13.24
N SER A 5 -21.72 14.63 14.16
CA SER A 5 -20.28 14.40 14.27
C SER A 5 -19.93 13.01 14.82
N THR A 6 -20.90 12.09 14.83
CA THR A 6 -20.83 10.80 15.50
C THR A 6 -20.38 9.67 14.58
N ARG A 7 -20.20 9.95 13.28
CA ARG A 7 -19.63 9.00 12.33
C ARG A 7 -18.12 9.21 12.28
N GLY A 8 -17.37 8.23 12.76
CA GLY A 8 -15.92 8.18 12.71
C GLY A 8 -15.43 6.80 13.12
N ALA A 9 -14.15 6.53 12.93
CA ALA A 9 -13.54 5.26 13.28
C ALA A 9 -12.08 5.48 13.72
N PRO A 10 -11.49 4.54 14.47
CA PRO A 10 -10.05 4.56 14.75
C PRO A 10 -9.23 4.55 13.45
N CYS A 11 -8.24 5.42 13.38
CA CYS A 11 -7.26 5.45 12.30
C CYS A 11 -6.50 4.12 12.27
N ALA A 12 -6.42 3.49 11.12
CA ALA A 12 -5.72 2.23 10.95
C ALA A 12 -4.19 2.34 11.07
N ASN A 13 -3.65 3.57 11.12
CA ASN A 13 -2.22 3.83 11.26
C ASN A 13 -1.83 4.12 12.73
N CYS A 14 -2.36 5.21 13.30
CA CYS A 14 -2.01 5.64 14.67
C CYS A 14 -2.98 5.14 15.75
N GLY A 15 -4.17 4.65 15.38
CA GLY A 15 -5.21 4.23 16.33
C GLY A 15 -6.10 5.38 16.84
N ASP A 16 -5.76 6.65 16.57
CA ASP A 16 -6.54 7.79 17.03
C ASP A 16 -7.92 7.84 16.35
N TYR A 17 -8.93 8.26 17.09
CA TYR A 17 -10.27 8.40 16.54
C TYR A 17 -10.33 9.56 15.53
N ALA A 18 -10.66 9.24 14.28
CA ALA A 18 -10.84 10.23 13.23
C ALA A 18 -12.33 10.37 12.91
N PRO A 19 -12.89 11.59 12.93
CA PRO A 19 -14.24 11.82 12.41
C PRO A 19 -14.22 11.64 10.88
N PHE A 20 -15.31 11.10 10.31
CA PHE A 20 -15.50 11.19 8.86
C PHE A 20 -15.74 12.67 8.52
N ASN A 21 -14.84 13.26 7.75
CA ASN A 21 -14.96 14.65 7.31
C ASN A 21 -14.89 14.72 5.77
N VAL A 22 -15.20 15.88 5.19
CA VAL A 22 -15.04 16.15 3.75
C VAL A 22 -13.56 16.39 3.35
N GLY A 23 -12.64 16.25 4.30
CA GLY A 23 -11.20 16.33 4.09
C GLY A 23 -10.61 15.03 3.54
N ARG A 24 -9.39 14.70 3.94
CA ARG A 24 -8.73 13.46 3.51
C ARG A 24 -9.09 12.29 4.44
N ALA A 25 -9.52 12.58 5.67
CA ALA A 25 -9.93 11.61 6.67
C ALA A 25 -11.19 10.86 6.25
N GLY A 26 -11.01 9.57 5.94
CA GLY A 26 -12.08 8.76 5.41
C GLY A 26 -11.64 7.33 5.13
N PRO A 27 -12.58 6.49 4.65
CA PRO A 27 -12.28 5.12 4.29
C PRO A 27 -11.44 5.10 3.00
N ARG A 28 -10.17 4.71 3.12
CA ARG A 28 -9.23 4.47 2.02
C ARG A 28 -8.97 2.99 1.91
N SER A 29 -9.36 2.39 0.79
CA SER A 29 -9.21 0.94 0.54
C SER A 29 -9.77 0.07 1.70
N GLY A 30 -10.91 0.49 2.24
CA GLY A 30 -11.61 -0.20 3.33
C GLY A 30 -11.12 0.11 4.74
N LYS A 31 -10.08 0.93 4.92
CA LYS A 31 -9.54 1.32 6.24
C LYS A 31 -9.71 2.82 6.49
N MET A 32 -10.04 3.21 7.71
CA MET A 32 -10.08 4.62 8.10
C MET A 32 -8.65 5.16 8.27
N LEU A 33 -8.35 6.33 7.70
CA LEU A 33 -7.13 7.08 7.99
C LEU A 33 -7.51 8.47 8.50
N CYS A 34 -6.78 9.00 9.48
CA CYS A 34 -6.86 10.41 9.87
C CYS A 34 -6.14 11.28 8.83
N ASP A 35 -6.39 12.60 8.87
CA ASP A 35 -5.76 13.56 7.95
C ASP A 35 -4.22 13.56 8.12
N ASP A 36 -3.72 13.50 9.36
CA ASP A 36 -2.28 13.54 9.64
C ASP A 36 -1.56 12.31 9.05
N CYS A 37 -2.09 11.11 9.27
CA CYS A 37 -1.50 9.89 8.74
C CYS A 37 -1.78 9.65 7.26
N ALA A 38 -2.65 10.44 6.62
CA ALA A 38 -2.90 10.30 5.19
C ALA A 38 -1.64 10.66 4.38
N ASP A 39 -0.88 11.66 4.85
CA ASP A 39 0.26 12.25 4.14
C ASP A 39 1.60 11.59 4.47
N ASP A 40 1.65 10.75 5.52
CA ASP A 40 2.80 9.89 5.80
C ASP A 40 3.16 9.10 4.54
N SER A 41 4.44 8.95 4.22
CA SER A 41 4.82 8.06 3.12
C SER A 41 4.71 6.59 3.53
N VAL A 42 4.47 5.75 2.54
CA VAL A 42 4.55 4.29 2.64
C VAL A 42 5.33 3.78 1.44
N ALA A 43 6.30 2.91 1.70
CA ALA A 43 7.06 2.23 0.68
C ALA A 43 6.70 0.75 0.67
N TYR A 44 6.54 0.19 -0.52
CA TYR A 44 6.48 -1.26 -0.74
C TYR A 44 7.69 -1.65 -1.58
N ILE A 45 8.30 -2.78 -1.22
CA ILE A 45 9.49 -3.31 -1.89
C ILE A 45 9.16 -4.73 -2.35
N VAL A 46 9.59 -5.06 -3.57
CA VAL A 46 9.64 -6.43 -4.06
C VAL A 46 11.07 -6.74 -4.45
N ASP A 47 11.56 -7.87 -3.96
CA ASP A 47 12.88 -8.39 -4.28
C ASP A 47 12.69 -9.74 -4.97
N CYS A 48 13.48 -9.99 -6.01
CA CYS A 48 13.63 -11.32 -6.57
C CYS A 48 14.57 -12.13 -5.67
N LEU A 49 14.23 -13.38 -5.35
CA LEU A 49 15.09 -14.23 -4.52
C LEU A 49 16.22 -14.90 -5.31
N ASP A 50 16.08 -14.95 -6.63
CA ASP A 50 16.97 -15.69 -7.52
C ASP A 50 17.97 -14.78 -8.27
N CYS A 51 17.79 -13.45 -8.19
CA CYS A 51 18.72 -12.48 -8.78
C CYS A 51 18.75 -11.15 -8.01
N GLU A 52 19.62 -10.21 -8.40
CA GLU A 52 19.78 -8.90 -7.74
C GLU A 52 18.70 -7.87 -8.11
N TRP A 53 17.61 -8.30 -8.75
CA TRP A 53 16.51 -7.40 -9.11
C TRP A 53 15.67 -7.02 -7.89
N SER A 54 15.39 -5.72 -7.77
CA SER A 54 14.53 -5.15 -6.73
C SER A 54 13.77 -3.96 -7.30
N TYR A 55 12.54 -3.76 -6.83
CA TYR A 55 11.71 -2.60 -7.17
C TYR A 55 11.04 -2.03 -5.92
N THR A 56 11.12 -0.71 -5.78
CA THR A 56 10.51 0.04 -4.68
C THR A 56 9.50 1.05 -5.23
N CYS A 57 8.31 1.11 -4.63
CA CYS A 57 7.34 2.17 -4.89
C CYS A 57 6.98 2.87 -3.58
N GLU A 58 7.20 4.18 -3.54
CA GLU A 58 6.81 5.06 -2.44
C GLU A 58 5.65 5.96 -2.87
N GLU A 59 4.61 6.01 -2.06
CA GLU A 59 3.44 6.86 -2.26
C GLU A 59 2.97 7.41 -0.90
N PRO A 60 2.14 8.46 -0.87
CA PRO A 60 1.42 8.82 0.35
C PRO A 60 0.59 7.65 0.87
N ARG A 61 0.43 7.54 2.19
CA ARG A 61 -0.26 6.44 2.85
C ARG A 61 -1.72 6.36 2.46
N TYR A 62 -2.39 7.46 2.10
CA TYR A 62 -3.74 7.37 1.53
C TYR A 62 -3.80 6.59 0.20
N ASN A 63 -2.67 6.46 -0.50
CA ASN A 63 -2.47 5.71 -1.74
C ASN A 63 -1.74 4.36 -1.53
N TRP A 64 -1.63 3.85 -0.30
CA TRP A 64 -0.90 2.61 0.02
C TRP A 64 -1.26 1.43 -0.88
N TYR A 65 -2.54 1.28 -1.24
CA TYR A 65 -3.01 0.18 -2.08
C TYR A 65 -2.49 0.28 -3.51
N HIS A 66 -2.30 1.50 -4.02
CA HIS A 66 -1.73 1.73 -5.34
C HIS A 66 -0.23 1.41 -5.37
N ALA A 67 0.54 1.81 -4.34
CA ALA A 67 1.94 1.42 -4.21
C ALA A 67 2.10 -0.10 -4.16
N LYS A 68 1.24 -0.78 -3.38
CA LYS A 68 1.20 -2.24 -3.32
C LYS A 68 0.90 -2.88 -4.68
N ILE A 69 -0.10 -2.38 -5.41
CA ILE A 69 -0.44 -2.92 -6.74
C ILE A 69 0.71 -2.77 -7.72
N ARG A 70 1.37 -1.60 -7.76
CA ARG A 70 2.50 -1.36 -8.67
C ARG A 70 3.63 -2.33 -8.41
N VAL A 71 4.05 -2.46 -7.15
CA VAL A 71 5.11 -3.38 -6.73
C VAL A 71 4.75 -4.83 -7.08
N GLN A 72 3.49 -5.22 -6.91
CA GLN A 72 3.00 -6.53 -7.35
C GLN A 72 3.08 -6.73 -8.88
N GLN A 73 2.69 -5.73 -9.65
CA GLN A 73 2.71 -5.80 -11.13
C GLN A 73 4.13 -5.89 -11.66
N GLU A 74 5.07 -5.13 -11.10
CA GLU A 74 6.49 -5.19 -11.45
C GLU A 74 7.08 -6.56 -11.13
N GLY A 75 6.83 -7.08 -9.92
CA GLY A 75 7.28 -8.42 -9.53
C GLY A 75 6.75 -9.52 -10.45
N ASN A 76 5.45 -9.49 -10.77
CA ASN A 76 4.84 -10.45 -11.68
C ASN A 76 5.41 -10.36 -13.10
N THR A 77 5.73 -9.14 -13.57
CA THR A 77 6.32 -8.92 -14.89
C THR A 77 7.71 -9.51 -14.94
N HIS A 78 8.55 -9.23 -13.92
CA HIS A 78 9.89 -9.80 -13.81
C HIS A 78 9.86 -11.33 -13.76
N GLU A 79 9.00 -11.94 -12.94
CA GLU A 79 8.84 -13.41 -12.86
C GLU A 79 8.36 -14.01 -14.20
N THR A 80 7.48 -13.31 -14.92
CA THR A 80 7.00 -13.75 -16.23
C THR A 80 8.10 -13.66 -17.28
N GLU A 81 8.88 -12.58 -17.32
CA GLU A 81 10.02 -12.44 -18.22
C GLU A 81 11.07 -13.52 -17.95
N GLN A 82 11.41 -13.75 -16.68
CA GLN A 82 12.30 -14.84 -16.26
C GLN A 82 11.77 -16.20 -16.71
N ARG A 83 10.50 -16.54 -16.45
CA ARG A 83 9.90 -17.82 -16.87
C ARG A 83 9.81 -18.02 -18.39
N VAL A 84 9.59 -16.94 -19.15
CA VAL A 84 9.44 -17.01 -20.61
C VAL A 84 10.79 -17.15 -21.31
N PHE A 85 11.87 -16.64 -20.71
CA PHE A 85 13.21 -16.65 -21.31
C PHE A 85 14.19 -17.64 -20.67
N GLU A 86 13.96 -18.09 -19.43
CA GLU A 86 14.82 -19.03 -18.69
C GLU A 86 13.96 -20.07 -17.95
N ASN A 87 14.04 -21.33 -18.37
CA ASN A 87 13.46 -22.48 -17.67
C ASN A 87 14.05 -22.56 -16.25
N GLU A 88 13.26 -22.28 -15.21
CA GLU A 88 13.20 -22.99 -13.91
C GLU A 88 12.37 -22.16 -12.90
N SER A 89 11.82 -22.83 -11.88
CA SER A 89 10.77 -22.31 -10.99
C SER A 89 11.29 -21.26 -9.99
N HIS A 90 10.90 -19.99 -10.14
CA HIS A 90 11.15 -18.92 -9.16
C HIS A 90 9.94 -18.66 -8.25
N GLU A 91 10.21 -18.35 -6.97
CA GLU A 91 9.24 -17.96 -5.94
C GLU A 91 9.50 -16.53 -5.44
N THR A 92 8.50 -15.66 -5.48
CA THR A 92 8.56 -14.27 -4.99
C THR A 92 7.95 -14.13 -3.59
N VAL A 93 8.66 -13.48 -2.64
CA VAL A 93 8.20 -13.30 -1.24
C VAL A 93 7.93 -11.83 -0.92
N TRP A 94 6.82 -11.56 -0.22
CA TRP A 94 6.33 -10.21 0.11
C TRP A 94 6.59 -9.86 1.58
N ARG A 95 7.12 -8.65 1.86
CA ARG A 95 7.28 -8.13 3.24
C ARG A 95 6.77 -6.70 3.34
N ASN A 96 6.21 -6.35 4.50
CA ASN A 96 5.88 -4.97 4.87
C ASN A 96 6.84 -4.56 5.99
N GLU A 97 7.54 -3.43 5.83
CA GLU A 97 8.32 -2.77 6.88
C GLU A 97 7.63 -1.48 7.34
#